data_AF-A0A6A0GXE4-F1
#
_entry.id   AF-A0A6A0GXE4-F1
#
_cell.length_a   1.000
_cell.length_b   1.000
_cell.length_c   1.000
_cell.angle_alpha   90.00
_cell.angle_beta   90.00
_cell.angle_gamma   90.00
#
_symmetry.space_group_name_H-M   'P 1'
#
loop_
_entity.id
_entity.type
_entity.pdbx_description
1 polymer ?
#
loop_
_entity_poly.entity_id
_entity_poly.type
_entity_poly.pdbx_seq_one_letter_code
_entity_poly.pdbx_strand_id
1 'polypeptide(L)'
;MPWVPEKGTVGASGDLAPLSHLALGMLGEGRMWSPSTGWGDAKYVMESHNLKPIVLGAKEGLALINGTQFITAIGTLALSKAENIVRQCDVVAALTLEVMKGTSRAFDSVRWH
;
A
#
# COMPACT_ATOMS: atom_id res chain seq x y z
N MET A 1 -3.35 2.15 -14.05
CA MET A 1 -3.09 1.31 -12.86
C MET A 1 -3.45 -0.13 -13.18
N PRO A 2 -2.49 -1.07 -13.19
CA PRO A 2 -2.78 -2.49 -13.41
C PRO A 2 -3.76 -3.05 -12.38
N TRP A 3 -4.58 -4.02 -12.78
CA TRP A 3 -5.42 -4.76 -11.86
C TRP A 3 -4.56 -5.75 -11.06
N VAL A 4 -4.54 -5.61 -9.74
CA VAL A 4 -3.81 -6.50 -8.83
C VAL A 4 -4.81 -7.11 -7.85
N PRO A 5 -4.93 -8.44 -7.78
CA PRO A 5 -5.82 -9.10 -6.82
C PRO A 5 -5.31 -8.91 -5.39
N GLU A 6 -6.25 -8.77 -4.45
CA GLU A 6 -5.95 -8.56 -3.03
C GLU A 6 -5.40 -9.82 -2.34
N LYS A 7 -5.78 -11.01 -2.82
CA LYS A 7 -5.40 -12.31 -2.24
C LYS A 7 -4.53 -13.11 -3.21
N GLY A 8 -3.61 -13.89 -2.66
CA GLY A 8 -2.74 -14.79 -3.43
C GLY A 8 -1.25 -14.70 -3.08
N THR A 9 -0.83 -13.71 -2.29
CA THR A 9 0.52 -13.71 -1.69
C THR A 9 0.52 -14.49 -0.37
N VAL A 10 1.57 -15.27 -0.14
CA VAL A 10 1.85 -15.95 1.15
C VAL A 10 2.96 -15.25 1.95
N GLY A 11 3.52 -14.15 1.44
CA GLY A 11 4.54 -13.34 2.11
C GLY A 11 5.89 -14.01 2.39
N ALA A 12 6.08 -15.27 2.00
CA ALA A 12 7.22 -16.09 2.42
C ALA A 12 8.45 -16.03 1.48
N SER A 13 8.30 -15.65 0.21
CA SER A 13 9.40 -15.70 -0.78
C SER A 13 9.30 -14.64 -1.89
N GLY A 14 8.66 -13.52 -1.59
CA GLY A 14 8.35 -12.48 -2.57
C GLY A 14 6.86 -12.45 -2.91
N ASP A 15 6.38 -11.25 -3.20
CA ASP A 15 4.99 -10.95 -3.54
C ASP A 15 4.70 -11.31 -5.01
N LEU A 16 5.07 -12.53 -5.41
CA LEU A 16 5.08 -12.97 -6.81
C LEU A 16 3.72 -12.78 -7.49
N ALA A 17 2.63 -13.22 -6.85
CA ALA A 17 1.30 -13.11 -7.44
C ALA A 17 0.89 -11.65 -7.71
N PRO A 18 0.87 -10.74 -6.71
CA PRO A 18 0.48 -9.35 -6.98
C PRO A 18 1.48 -8.60 -7.87
N LEU A 19 2.79 -8.85 -7.75
CA LEU A 19 3.79 -8.20 -8.61
C LEU A 19 3.75 -8.73 -10.06
N SER A 20 3.37 -9.99 -10.28
CA SER A 20 3.14 -10.52 -11.64
C SER A 20 1.96 -9.82 -12.30
N HIS A 21 0.88 -9.57 -11.57
CA HIS A 21 -0.26 -8.81 -12.07
C HIS A 21 0.09 -7.35 -12.40
N LEU A 22 0.99 -6.74 -11.61
CA LEU A 22 1.54 -5.42 -11.91
C LEU A 22 2.40 -5.45 -13.19
N ALA A 23 3.29 -6.44 -13.32
CA ALA A 23 4.17 -6.61 -14.47
C ALA A 23 3.38 -6.90 -15.77
N LEU A 24 2.33 -7.74 -15.72
CA LEU A 24 1.43 -7.99 -16.86
C LEU A 24 0.85 -6.68 -17.40
N GLY A 25 0.37 -5.79 -16.52
CA GLY A 25 -0.13 -4.48 -16.94
C GLY A 25 0.94 -3.62 -17.63
N MET A 26 2.21 -3.70 -17.22
CA MET A 26 3.32 -2.99 -17.86
C MET A 26 3.68 -3.58 -19.23
N LEU A 27 3.42 -4.87 -19.44
CA LEU A 27 3.54 -5.57 -20.72
C LEU A 27 2.34 -5.32 -21.65
N GLY A 28 1.36 -4.51 -21.23
CA GLY A 28 0.13 -4.28 -21.98
C GLY A 28 -0.87 -5.44 -21.90
N GLU A 29 -0.68 -6.36 -20.95
CA GLU A 29 -1.52 -7.53 -20.74
C GLU A 29 -2.45 -7.37 -19.53
N GLY A 30 -3.55 -8.11 -19.53
CA GLY A 30 -4.53 -8.09 -18.45
C GLY A 30 -5.35 -6.79 -18.42
N ARG A 31 -5.92 -6.49 -17.24
CA ARG A 31 -6.82 -5.35 -17.03
C ARG A 31 -6.08 -4.19 -16.40
N MET A 32 -6.43 -2.99 -16.81
CA MET A 32 -5.89 -1.74 -16.27
C MET A 32 -7.01 -0.73 -16.08
N TRP A 33 -6.90 0.08 -15.04
CA TRP A 33 -7.78 1.23 -14.80
C TRP A 33 -7.09 2.53 -15.20
N SER A 34 -7.85 3.44 -15.80
CA SER A 34 -7.47 4.81 -16.06
C SER A 34 -8.61 5.77 -15.70
N PRO A 35 -8.32 7.00 -15.24
CA PRO A 35 -9.34 8.02 -15.02
C PRO A 35 -10.14 8.37 -16.29
N SER A 36 -9.51 8.30 -17.47
CA SER A 36 -10.14 8.68 -18.74
C SER A 36 -11.00 7.58 -19.36
N THR A 37 -10.62 6.32 -19.19
CA THR A 37 -11.26 5.18 -19.88
C THR A 37 -11.93 4.19 -18.93
N GLY A 38 -11.77 4.35 -17.61
CA GLY A 38 -12.21 3.36 -16.63
C GLY A 38 -11.40 2.07 -16.71
N TRP A 39 -12.05 0.94 -16.39
CA TRP A 39 -11.44 -0.39 -16.53
C TRP A 39 -11.48 -0.86 -17.99
N GLY A 40 -10.34 -1.26 -18.52
CA GLY A 40 -10.22 -1.85 -19.86
C GLY A 40 -8.99 -2.75 -19.98
N ASP A 41 -8.73 -3.27 -21.18
CA ASP A 41 -7.50 -4.00 -21.46
C ASP A 41 -6.29 -3.07 -21.36
N ALA A 42 -5.22 -3.55 -20.72
CA ALA A 42 -4.03 -2.76 -20.46
C ALA A 42 -3.45 -2.14 -21.74
N LYS A 43 -3.44 -2.89 -22.86
CA LYS A 43 -3.01 -2.37 -24.17
C LYS A 43 -3.73 -1.08 -24.56
N TYR A 44 -5.06 -1.06 -24.57
CA TYR A 44 -5.83 0.11 -25.00
C TYR A 44 -5.73 1.26 -23.99
N VAL A 45 -5.66 0.93 -22.70
CA VAL A 45 -5.44 1.93 -21.66
C VAL A 45 -4.08 2.60 -21.84
N MET A 46 -3.02 1.84 -22.11
CA MET A 46 -1.68 2.39 -22.36
C MET A 46 -1.65 3.23 -23.64
N GLU A 47 -2.24 2.75 -24.74
CA GLU A 47 -2.33 3.47 -26.01
C GLU A 47 -3.07 4.82 -25.83
N SER A 48 -4.15 4.86 -25.05
CA SER A 48 -4.89 6.10 -24.75
C SER A 48 -4.07 7.16 -24.00
N HIS A 49 -2.98 6.73 -23.35
CA HIS A 49 -2.02 7.59 -22.63
C HIS A 49 -0.69 7.74 -23.38
N ASN A 50 -0.61 7.33 -24.65
CA ASN A 50 0.62 7.32 -25.46
C ASN A 50 1.77 6.52 -24.81
N LEU A 51 1.45 5.49 -24.03
CA LEU A 51 2.41 4.58 -23.42
C LEU A 51 2.58 3.33 -24.27
N LYS A 52 3.81 2.82 -24.32
CA LYS A 52 4.13 1.55 -24.98
C LYS A 52 4.41 0.46 -23.95
N PRO A 53 4.03 -0.81 -24.19
CA PRO A 53 4.46 -1.93 -23.39
C PRO A 53 5.97 -1.97 -23.21
N ILE A 54 6.41 -2.36 -22.01
CA ILE A 54 7.84 -2.62 -21.77
C ILE A 54 8.27 -3.90 -22.50
N VAL A 55 9.54 -3.97 -22.89
CA VAL A 55 10.14 -5.18 -23.44
C VAL A 55 11.16 -5.67 -22.43
N LEU A 56 10.96 -6.87 -21.90
CA LEU A 56 11.82 -7.44 -20.87
C LEU A 56 13.03 -8.16 -21.49
N GLY A 57 14.21 -7.82 -21.01
CA GLY A 57 15.44 -8.55 -21.25
C GLY A 57 15.61 -9.77 -20.34
N ALA A 58 16.77 -10.42 -20.44
CA ALA A 58 17.10 -11.56 -19.61
C ALA A 58 17.09 -11.18 -18.11
N LYS A 59 16.39 -11.98 -17.29
CA LYS A 59 16.20 -11.82 -15.82
C LYS A 59 15.35 -10.63 -15.36
N GLU A 60 14.95 -9.70 -16.22
CA GLU A 60 14.16 -8.53 -15.81
C GLU A 60 12.77 -8.90 -15.30
N GLY A 61 12.12 -9.91 -15.92
CA GLY A 61 10.83 -10.41 -15.44
C GLY A 61 10.91 -10.97 -14.01
N LEU A 62 11.96 -11.71 -13.69
CA LEU A 62 12.18 -12.21 -12.33
C LEU A 62 12.48 -11.06 -11.37
N ALA A 63 13.26 -10.07 -11.79
CA ALA A 63 13.58 -8.90 -10.97
C ALA A 63 12.35 -8.06 -10.63
N LEU A 64 11.36 -7.97 -11.52
CA LEU A 64 10.11 -7.24 -11.28
C LEU A 64 9.17 -7.91 -10.28
N ILE A 65 9.22 -9.24 -10.16
CA ILE A 65 8.23 -10.00 -9.35
C ILE A 65 8.83 -10.60 -8.07
N ASN A 66 10.15 -10.72 -7.99
CA ASN A 66 10.85 -11.35 -6.88
C ASN A 66 11.29 -10.33 -5.84
N GLY A 67 10.31 -9.66 -5.22
CA GLY A 67 10.53 -8.67 -4.18
C GLY A 67 9.37 -8.60 -3.20
N THR A 68 9.57 -7.87 -2.10
CA THR A 68 8.55 -7.63 -1.06
C THR A 68 7.88 -6.26 -1.21
N GLN A 69 7.91 -5.69 -2.41
CA GLN A 69 7.45 -4.31 -2.65
C GLN A 69 5.97 -4.12 -2.27
N PHE A 70 5.14 -5.14 -2.48
CA PHE A 70 3.71 -5.06 -2.19
C PHE A 70 3.44 -5.08 -0.68
N ILE A 71 3.99 -6.04 0.05
CA ILE A 71 3.84 -6.10 1.52
C ILE A 71 4.50 -4.90 2.21
N THR A 72 5.65 -4.43 1.71
CA THR A 72 6.30 -3.22 2.20
C THR A 72 5.41 -2.00 1.99
N ALA A 73 4.81 -1.81 0.80
CA ALA A 73 3.91 -0.68 0.53
C ALA A 73 2.68 -0.71 1.46
N ILE A 74 2.06 -1.87 1.65
CA ILE A 74 0.92 -2.04 2.57
C ILE A 74 1.35 -1.73 4.00
N GLY A 75 2.49 -2.28 4.44
CA GLY A 75 3.03 -2.07 5.79
C GLY A 75 3.33 -0.61 6.08
N THR A 76 3.96 0.11 5.15
CA THR A 76 4.24 1.55 5.30
C THR A 76 2.96 2.37 5.34
N LEU A 77 1.96 2.05 4.51
CA LEU A 77 0.65 2.72 4.57
C LEU A 77 -0.07 2.45 5.90
N ALA A 78 -0.03 1.21 6.39
CA ALA A 78 -0.61 0.82 7.66
C ALA A 78 0.05 1.56 8.83
N LEU A 79 1.38 1.66 8.83
CA LEU A 79 2.15 2.39 9.82
C LEU A 79 1.75 3.87 9.85
N SER A 80 1.71 4.53 8.69
CA SER A 80 1.30 5.94 8.60
C SER A 80 -0.13 6.17 9.12
N LYS A 81 -1.06 5.24 8.82
CA LYS A 81 -2.42 5.29 9.39
C LYS A 81 -2.42 5.08 10.90
N ALA A 82 -1.63 4.15 11.41
CA ALA A 82 -1.54 3.88 12.84
C ALA A 82 -1.02 5.11 13.62
N GLU A 83 -0.02 5.82 13.09
CA GLU A 83 0.47 7.07 13.71
C GLU A 83 -0.63 8.12 13.85
N ASN A 84 -1.47 8.28 12.82
CA ASN A 84 -2.60 9.20 12.88
C ASN A 84 -3.65 8.77 13.91
N ILE A 85 -3.92 7.45 13.99
CA ILE A 85 -4.85 6.89 14.98
C ILE A 85 -4.32 7.13 16.39
N VAL A 86 -3.04 6.91 16.65
CA VAL A 86 -2.43 7.14 17.98
C VAL A 86 -2.61 8.60 18.41
N ARG A 87 -2.36 9.58 17.52
CA ARG A 87 -2.58 11.00 17.84
C ARG A 87 -4.05 11.31 18.17
N GLN A 88 -4.99 10.67 17.47
CA GLN A 88 -6.41 10.82 17.77
C GLN A 88 -6.78 10.16 19.10
N CYS A 89 -6.21 8.99 19.40
CA CYS A 89 -6.38 8.31 20.68
C CYS A 89 -5.92 9.18 21.85
N ASP A 90 -4.79 9.90 21.71
CA ASP A 90 -4.30 10.81 22.76
C ASP A 90 -5.33 11.91 23.08
N VAL A 91 -5.93 12.52 22.04
CA VAL A 91 -6.96 13.56 22.21
C VAL A 91 -8.22 12.97 22.86
N VAL A 92 -8.68 11.82 22.39
CA VAL A 92 -9.86 11.14 22.96
C VAL A 92 -9.62 10.74 24.41
N ALA A 93 -8.44 10.24 24.73
CA ALA A 93 -8.04 9.88 26.09
C ALA A 93 -7.99 11.11 27.01
N ALA A 94 -7.42 12.22 26.54
CA ALA A 94 -7.40 13.47 27.29
C ALA A 94 -8.80 14.00 27.61
N LEU A 95 -9.69 14.05 26.60
CA LEU A 95 -11.09 14.44 26.80
C LEU A 95 -11.82 13.51 27.78
N THR A 96 -11.56 12.21 27.69
CA THR A 96 -12.17 11.21 28.57
C THR A 96 -11.70 11.39 30.01
N LEU A 97 -10.40 11.65 30.22
CA LEU A 97 -9.83 11.97 31.53
C LEU A 97 -10.47 13.22 32.14
N GLU A 98 -10.64 14.28 31.35
CA GLU A 98 -11.26 15.52 31.81
C GLU A 98 -12.71 15.31 32.27
N VAL A 99 -13.52 14.63 31.45
CA VAL A 99 -14.93 14.32 31.78
C VAL A 99 -15.05 13.46 33.03
N MET A 100 -14.15 12.49 33.21
CA MET A 100 -14.14 11.62 34.39
C MET A 100 -13.53 12.28 35.63
N LYS A 101 -13.07 13.54 35.55
CA LYS A 101 -12.30 14.22 36.62
C LYS A 101 -11.07 13.40 37.06
N GLY A 102 -10.44 12.74 36.10
CA GLY A 102 -9.23 11.95 36.31
C GLY A 102 -8.03 12.82 36.68
N THR A 103 -7.03 12.22 37.33
CA THR A 103 -5.81 12.94 37.73
C THR A 103 -4.80 12.99 36.57
N SER A 104 -4.32 14.19 36.25
CA SER A 104 -3.25 14.39 35.26
C SER A 104 -1.85 14.05 35.80
N ARG A 105 -1.70 13.87 37.12
CA ARG A 105 -0.40 13.53 37.74
C ARG A 105 0.23 12.25 37.20
N ALA A 106 -0.58 11.30 36.73
CA ALA A 106 -0.10 10.05 36.14
C ALA A 106 0.64 10.25 34.80
N PHE A 107 0.48 11.41 34.17
CA PHE A 107 1.07 11.78 32.88
C PHE A 107 2.13 12.87 33.02
N ASP A 108 2.52 13.22 34.25
CA ASP A 108 3.60 14.18 34.50
C ASP A 108 4.94 13.59 34.06
N SER A 109 5.73 14.40 33.35
CA SER A 109 7.05 14.02 32.82
C SER A 109 8.09 13.77 33.91
N VAL A 110 7.86 14.27 35.13
CA VAL A 110 8.75 14.05 36.27
C VAL A 110 8.44 12.70 36.91
N ARG A 111 9.31 11.70 36.67
CA ARG A 111 9.27 10.40 37.35
C ARG A 111 9.51 10.63 38.85
N TRP A 112 8.51 10.37 39.68
CA TRP A 112 8.67 10.33 41.13
C TRP A 112 9.40 9.04 41.51
N HIS A 113 10.66 9.18 41.95
CA HIS A 113 11.35 8.19 42.78
C HIS A 113 11.04 8.46 44.25
#